data_AF-A0A7S1V9X5-F1
#
_entry.id   AF-A0A7S1V9X5-F1
#
_cell.length_a   1.000
_cell.length_b   1.000
_cell.length_c   1.000
_cell.angle_alpha   90.00
_cell.angle_beta   90.00
_cell.angle_gamma   90.00
#
_symmetry.space_group_name_H-M   'P 1'
#
loop_
_entity.id
_entity.type
_entity.pdbx_description
1 polymer ?
#
loop_
_entity_poly.entity_id
_entity_poly.type
_entity_poly.pdbx_seq_one_letter_code
_entity_poly.pdbx_strand_id
1 'polypeptide(L)'
;IAAMAFLPRTGGMVHVVEFGVRFSVNWDRTRLLGAGKLVCLTLGTLGPTSQLVWGNVAYSDAELLKRGQVFVDFHSPPSLRALQQRGSEPIVMVECPAFWPAYRPVLRSLIELQTSDLPFEDELLKRVRPSDDKPTYLGGASASQTDLLGLNDEQVQAMHDVFEHRVSIIVGPPGTGKSFVGVRIAKALLARIRASRDDAGILPHPPP
;
A
#
# COMPACT_ATOMS: atom_id res chain seq x y z
N ILE A 1 -21.09 5.78 -22.86
CA ILE A 1 -21.31 4.90 -21.67
C ILE A 1 -22.69 4.30 -21.82
N ALA A 2 -22.75 3.06 -22.26
CA ALA A 2 -23.99 2.41 -22.65
C ALA A 2 -24.25 1.25 -21.69
N ALA A 3 -25.40 1.27 -21.01
CA ALA A 3 -25.95 0.21 -20.17
C ALA A 3 -25.18 -0.19 -18.89
N MET A 4 -25.96 -0.43 -17.82
CA MET A 4 -25.53 -1.15 -16.63
C MET A 4 -25.58 -2.66 -16.93
N ALA A 5 -24.60 -3.40 -16.45
CA ALA A 5 -24.55 -4.85 -16.55
C ALA A 5 -24.30 -5.46 -15.17
N PHE A 6 -24.87 -6.63 -14.91
CA PHE A 6 -24.54 -7.39 -13.70
C PHE A 6 -23.34 -8.29 -13.99
N LEU A 7 -22.30 -8.22 -13.15
CA LEU A 7 -21.13 -9.07 -13.29
C LEU A 7 -21.06 -10.05 -12.10
N PRO A 8 -21.36 -11.35 -12.30
CA PRO A 8 -21.41 -12.31 -11.20
C PRO A 8 -20.11 -12.44 -10.40
N ARG A 9 -18.96 -12.19 -11.04
CA ARG A 9 -17.63 -12.29 -10.40
C ARG A 9 -17.33 -11.18 -9.39
N THR A 10 -17.93 -10.00 -9.53
CA THR A 10 -17.76 -8.89 -8.58
C THR A 10 -18.94 -8.75 -7.63
N GLY A 11 -20.02 -9.52 -7.81
CA GLY A 11 -21.22 -9.46 -6.97
C GLY A 11 -21.98 -8.14 -7.05
N GLY A 12 -21.69 -7.30 -8.05
CA GLY A 12 -22.16 -5.91 -8.13
C GLY A 12 -22.59 -5.48 -9.53
N MET A 13 -23.31 -4.36 -9.60
CA MET A 13 -23.64 -3.70 -10.86
C MET A 13 -22.44 -2.92 -11.38
N VAL A 14 -22.06 -3.20 -12.62
CA VAL A 14 -20.98 -2.51 -13.34
C VAL A 14 -21.55 -1.74 -14.53
N HIS A 15 -20.76 -0.85 -15.12
CA HIS A 15 -21.15 -0.06 -16.28
C HIS A 15 -20.29 -0.45 -17.47
N VAL A 16 -20.91 -0.56 -18.65
CA VAL A 16 -20.15 -0.73 -19.89
C VAL A 16 -19.77 0.65 -20.42
N VAL A 17 -18.47 0.89 -20.48
CA VAL A 17 -17.90 2.10 -21.10
C VAL A 17 -17.55 1.74 -22.53
N GLU A 18 -18.15 2.48 -23.45
CA GLU A 18 -17.87 2.40 -24.88
C GLU A 18 -16.95 3.56 -25.28
N PHE A 19 -15.92 3.26 -26.06
CA PHE A 19 -14.93 4.21 -26.52
C PHE A 19 -14.54 3.95 -27.98
N GLY A 20 -14.14 5.01 -28.68
CA GLY A 20 -13.66 4.89 -30.06
C GLY A 20 -12.34 4.13 -30.11
N VAL A 21 -12.29 3.05 -30.90
CA VAL A 21 -11.07 2.27 -31.10
C VAL A 21 -10.18 2.99 -32.12
N ARG A 22 -8.97 3.40 -31.71
CA ARG A 22 -7.96 3.91 -32.63
C ARG A 22 -7.10 2.76 -33.12
N PHE A 23 -6.83 2.72 -34.43
CA PHE A 23 -6.21 1.61 -35.16
C PHE A 23 -4.77 1.22 -34.76
N SER A 24 -4.17 1.86 -33.74
CA SER A 24 -2.76 1.65 -33.36
C SER A 24 -2.53 0.82 -32.08
N VAL A 25 -3.58 0.41 -31.36
CA VAL A 25 -3.41 -0.36 -30.12
C VAL A 25 -3.55 -1.86 -30.39
N ASN A 26 -2.49 -2.61 -30.09
CA ASN A 26 -2.54 -4.08 -30.07
C ASN A 26 -3.10 -4.55 -28.71
N TRP A 27 -4.41 -4.81 -28.68
CA TRP A 27 -5.14 -5.19 -27.47
C TRP A 27 -4.72 -6.55 -26.91
N ASP A 28 -4.18 -7.45 -27.72
CA ASP A 28 -3.72 -8.76 -27.28
C ASP A 28 -2.39 -8.72 -26.50
N ARG A 29 -1.60 -7.65 -26.67
CA ARG A 29 -0.28 -7.50 -26.02
C ARG A 29 -0.24 -6.42 -24.93
N THR A 30 -1.19 -5.49 -24.95
CA THR A 30 -1.21 -4.37 -24.00
C THR A 30 -1.74 -4.78 -22.63
N ARG A 31 -1.33 -4.06 -21.59
CA ARG A 31 -1.94 -4.14 -20.25
C ARG A 31 -2.92 -3.00 -19.98
N LEU A 32 -3.13 -2.10 -20.95
CA LEU A 32 -4.10 -1.01 -20.83
C LEU A 32 -5.49 -1.57 -20.56
N LEU A 33 -6.25 -0.87 -19.73
CA LEU A 33 -7.58 -1.24 -19.29
C LEU A 33 -7.67 -2.68 -18.75
N GLY A 34 -6.61 -3.19 -18.14
CA GLY A 34 -6.62 -4.48 -17.45
C GLY A 34 -7.45 -4.43 -16.16
N ALA A 35 -7.97 -5.59 -15.73
CA ALA A 35 -8.75 -5.69 -14.50
C ALA A 35 -8.02 -5.12 -13.27
N GLY A 36 -8.75 -4.39 -12.44
CA GLY A 36 -8.26 -3.72 -11.23
C GLY A 36 -7.68 -2.32 -11.46
N LYS A 37 -7.34 -1.94 -12.70
CA LYS A 37 -6.79 -0.60 -12.97
C LYS A 37 -7.78 0.51 -12.62
N LEU A 38 -7.24 1.63 -12.12
CA LEU A 38 -8.03 2.83 -11.83
C LEU A 38 -8.21 3.64 -13.10
N VAL A 39 -9.45 4.03 -13.37
CA VAL A 39 -9.82 4.90 -14.48
C VAL A 39 -10.57 6.12 -13.95
N CYS A 40 -10.46 7.21 -14.69
CA CYS A 40 -11.18 8.45 -14.44
C CYS A 40 -11.89 8.88 -15.71
N LEU A 41 -13.15 9.29 -15.58
CA LEU A 41 -13.90 9.97 -16.62
C LEU A 41 -14.03 11.45 -16.30
N THR A 42 -13.99 12.28 -17.35
CA THR A 42 -14.21 13.72 -17.28
C THR A 42 -14.76 14.25 -18.60
N LEU A 43 -15.33 15.45 -18.60
CA LEU A 43 -15.85 16.11 -19.79
C LEU A 43 -14.78 17.01 -20.41
N GLY A 44 -14.70 16.98 -21.73
CA GLY A 44 -13.83 17.86 -22.49
C GLY A 44 -12.35 17.68 -22.11
N THR A 45 -11.67 18.80 -21.92
CA THR A 45 -10.24 18.82 -21.54
C THR A 45 -10.06 18.85 -20.03
N LEU A 46 -9.10 18.09 -19.52
CA LEU A 46 -8.69 18.13 -18.11
C LEU A 46 -8.19 19.52 -17.72
N GLY A 47 -8.83 20.09 -16.72
CA GLY A 47 -8.49 21.35 -16.09
C GLY A 47 -8.73 21.31 -14.58
N PRO A 48 -8.36 22.37 -13.85
CA PRO A 48 -8.43 22.40 -12.38
C PRO A 48 -9.86 22.33 -11.83
N THR A 49 -10.87 22.65 -12.63
CA THR A 49 -12.29 22.59 -12.25
C THR A 49 -13.02 21.40 -12.86
N SER A 50 -12.30 20.49 -13.53
CA SER A 50 -12.88 19.32 -14.17
C SER A 50 -13.50 18.40 -13.13
N GLN A 51 -14.76 18.03 -13.35
CA GLN A 51 -15.39 16.97 -12.59
C GLN A 51 -14.73 15.64 -12.94
N LEU A 52 -14.24 14.93 -11.93
CA LEU A 52 -13.60 13.63 -12.06
C LEU A 52 -14.54 12.53 -11.53
N VAL A 53 -14.82 11.53 -12.36
CA VAL A 53 -15.60 10.36 -11.98
C VAL A 53 -14.68 9.14 -11.97
N TRP A 54 -14.39 8.65 -10.78
CA TRP A 54 -13.45 7.54 -10.56
C TRP A 54 -14.14 6.19 -10.63
N GLY A 55 -13.44 5.21 -11.18
CA GLY A 55 -13.85 3.81 -11.16
C GLY A 55 -12.68 2.87 -11.37
N ASN A 56 -12.96 1.58 -11.23
CA ASN A 56 -12.00 0.52 -11.48
C ASN A 56 -12.46 -0.33 -12.65
N VAL A 57 -11.53 -0.77 -13.49
CA VAL A 57 -11.84 -1.77 -14.51
C VAL A 57 -12.23 -3.06 -13.80
N ALA A 58 -13.51 -3.42 -13.89
CA ALA A 58 -14.05 -4.63 -13.32
C ALA A 58 -13.71 -5.85 -14.20
N TYR A 59 -13.83 -5.68 -15.52
CA TYR A 59 -13.53 -6.73 -16.49
C TYR A 59 -13.18 -6.16 -17.86
N SER A 60 -12.23 -6.83 -18.51
CA SER A 60 -11.83 -6.57 -19.88
C SER A 60 -11.22 -7.83 -20.49
N ASP A 61 -11.37 -7.96 -21.80
CA ASP A 61 -10.64 -8.91 -22.63
C ASP A 61 -10.32 -8.26 -23.98
N ALA A 62 -9.39 -8.87 -24.73
CA ALA A 62 -8.92 -8.30 -25.99
C ALA A 62 -10.04 -8.15 -27.04
N GLU A 63 -11.04 -9.03 -27.06
CA GLU A 63 -12.15 -8.99 -28.01
C GLU A 63 -13.13 -7.85 -27.70
N LEU A 64 -13.44 -7.64 -26.42
CA LEU A 64 -14.21 -6.48 -25.97
C LEU A 64 -13.49 -5.17 -26.27
N LEU A 65 -12.19 -5.09 -26.00
CA LEU A 65 -11.39 -3.89 -26.25
C LEU A 65 -11.26 -3.58 -27.74
N LYS A 66 -11.13 -4.60 -28.60
CA LYS A 66 -11.20 -4.45 -30.07
C LYS A 66 -12.55 -3.91 -30.54
N ARG A 67 -13.63 -4.14 -29.80
CA ARG A 67 -14.97 -3.56 -30.03
C ARG A 67 -15.18 -2.22 -29.34
N GLY A 68 -14.18 -1.73 -28.59
CA GLY A 68 -14.26 -0.46 -27.86
C GLY A 68 -15.07 -0.54 -26.59
N GLN A 69 -15.12 -1.70 -25.93
CA GLN A 69 -15.92 -1.93 -24.73
C GLN A 69 -15.05 -2.34 -23.54
N VAL A 70 -15.35 -1.79 -22.36
CA VAL A 70 -14.74 -2.18 -21.08
C VAL A 70 -15.77 -2.07 -19.95
N PHE A 71 -15.71 -2.99 -18.98
CA PHE A 71 -16.59 -2.97 -17.83
C PHE A 71 -15.91 -2.23 -16.68
N VAL A 72 -16.56 -1.19 -16.16
CA VAL A 72 -16.03 -0.32 -15.10
C VAL A 72 -17.01 -0.31 -13.93
N ASP A 73 -16.46 -0.53 -12.73
CA ASP A 73 -17.14 -0.31 -11.47
C ASP A 73 -16.84 1.12 -10.98
N PHE A 74 -17.86 1.98 -10.96
CA PHE A 74 -17.69 3.39 -10.60
C PHE A 74 -17.92 3.62 -9.11
N HIS A 75 -17.02 4.35 -8.47
CA HIS A 75 -17.10 4.65 -7.04
C HIS A 75 -18.27 5.59 -6.68
N SER A 76 -18.79 6.35 -7.65
CA SER A 76 -19.92 7.26 -7.46
C SER A 76 -20.87 7.23 -8.67
N PRO A 77 -21.90 6.37 -8.65
CA PRO A 77 -22.94 6.33 -9.69
C PRO A 77 -23.68 7.67 -9.91
N PRO A 78 -23.97 8.50 -8.88
CA PRO A 78 -24.57 9.81 -9.09
C PRO A 78 -23.70 10.75 -9.94
N SER A 79 -22.39 10.77 -9.71
CA SER A 79 -21.45 11.60 -10.47
C SER A 79 -21.37 11.16 -11.94
N LEU A 80 -21.47 9.85 -12.19
CA LEU A 80 -21.54 9.30 -13.54
C LEU A 80 -22.80 9.78 -14.29
N ARG A 81 -23.97 9.74 -13.65
CA ARG A 81 -25.22 10.21 -14.24
C ARG A 81 -25.19 11.70 -14.58
N ALA A 82 -24.65 12.51 -13.67
CA ALA A 82 -24.46 13.95 -13.90
C ALA A 82 -23.56 14.22 -15.11
N LEU A 83 -22.52 13.39 -15.30
CA LEU A 83 -21.61 13.48 -16.44
C LEU A 83 -22.31 13.08 -17.75
N GLN A 84 -23.15 12.03 -17.73
CA GLN A 84 -23.93 11.59 -18.91
C GLN A 84 -24.99 12.60 -19.36
N GLN A 85 -25.57 13.36 -18.43
CA GLN A 85 -26.62 14.35 -18.73
C GLN A 85 -26.09 15.60 -19.45
N ARG A 86 -24.78 15.85 -19.43
CA ARG A 86 -24.13 17.02 -20.05
C ARG A 86 -23.79 16.79 -21.54
N GLY A 87 -24.61 15.99 -22.23
CA GLY A 87 -24.33 15.20 -23.44
C GLY A 87 -23.83 15.87 -24.73
N SER A 88 -23.28 17.09 -24.69
CA SER A 88 -22.67 17.76 -25.85
C SER A 88 -21.15 17.69 -25.87
N GLU A 89 -20.48 17.47 -24.73
CA GLU A 89 -19.01 17.41 -24.68
C GLU A 89 -18.48 15.97 -24.77
N PRO A 90 -17.32 15.77 -25.42
CA PRO A 90 -16.69 14.45 -25.45
C PRO A 90 -16.28 14.03 -24.04
N ILE A 91 -16.59 12.79 -23.68
CA ILE A 91 -16.12 12.18 -22.43
C ILE A 91 -14.70 11.65 -22.67
N VAL A 92 -13.75 12.11 -21.87
CA VAL A 92 -12.38 11.61 -21.88
C VAL A 92 -12.22 10.62 -20.74
N MET A 93 -11.66 9.44 -21.07
CA MET A 93 -11.24 8.45 -20.09
C MET A 93 -9.72 8.46 -19.96
N VAL A 94 -9.24 8.58 -18.73
CA VAL A 94 -7.82 8.48 -18.38
C VAL A 94 -7.62 7.25 -17.50
N GLU A 95 -6.60 6.47 -17.82
CA GLU A 95 -6.20 5.31 -17.04
C GLU A 95 -4.96 5.64 -16.20
N CYS A 96 -4.97 5.22 -14.93
CA CYS A 96 -3.75 5.18 -14.14
C CYS A 96 -2.92 3.95 -14.54
N PRO A 97 -1.65 4.13 -14.96
CA PRO A 97 -0.80 3.01 -15.36
C PRO A 97 -0.46 2.07 -14.19
N ALA A 98 -0.59 2.56 -12.95
CA ALA A 98 -0.30 1.80 -11.74
C ALA A 98 -1.41 0.80 -11.40
N PHE A 99 -1.03 -0.33 -10.78
CA PHE A 99 -1.98 -1.31 -10.28
C PHE A 99 -2.61 -0.82 -8.97
N TRP A 100 -3.70 -0.05 -9.11
CA TRP A 100 -4.42 0.58 -7.99
C TRP A 100 -4.70 -0.32 -6.77
N PRO A 101 -5.09 -1.60 -6.90
CA PRO A 101 -5.40 -2.43 -5.74
C PRO A 101 -4.22 -2.62 -4.78
N ALA A 102 -2.97 -2.53 -5.27
CA ALA A 102 -1.79 -2.57 -4.40
C ALA A 102 -1.53 -1.25 -3.65
N TYR A 103 -1.89 -0.11 -4.25
CA TYR A 103 -1.68 1.22 -3.64
C TYR A 103 -2.84 1.64 -2.74
N ARG A 104 -4.07 1.18 -3.03
CA ARG A 104 -5.28 1.59 -2.30
C ARG A 104 -5.15 1.46 -0.78
N PRO A 105 -4.65 0.35 -0.20
CA PRO A 105 -4.53 0.23 1.25
C PRO A 105 -3.53 1.24 1.82
N VAL A 106 -2.38 1.40 1.17
CA VAL A 106 -1.32 2.33 1.62
C VAL A 106 -1.81 3.78 1.57
N LEU A 107 -2.40 4.20 0.46
CA LEU A 107 -2.90 5.57 0.31
C LEU A 107 -4.06 5.86 1.27
N ARG A 108 -4.94 4.87 1.48
CA ARG A 108 -6.00 5.00 2.49
C ARG A 108 -5.41 5.20 3.88
N SER A 109 -4.44 4.36 4.27
CA SER A 109 -3.74 4.51 5.54
C SER A 109 -3.10 5.89 5.67
N LEU A 110 -2.43 6.39 4.62
CA LEU A 110 -1.80 7.72 4.64
C LEU A 110 -2.81 8.88 4.75
N ILE A 111 -4.00 8.75 4.16
CA ILE A 111 -5.07 9.76 4.25
C ILE A 111 -5.70 9.77 5.65
N GLU A 112 -5.86 8.59 6.24
CA GLU A 112 -6.50 8.42 7.55
C GLU A 112 -5.53 8.66 8.72
N LEU A 113 -4.21 8.53 8.48
CA LEU A 113 -3.16 8.65 9.49
C LEU A 113 -3.19 10.00 10.21
N GLN A 114 -3.39 9.99 11.53
CA GLN A 114 -3.05 11.11 12.38
C GLN A 114 -1.61 10.97 12.89
N THR A 115 -0.93 12.08 13.19
CA THR A 115 0.43 12.03 13.76
C THR A 115 0.45 11.32 15.11
N SER A 116 -0.65 11.38 15.87
CA SER A 116 -0.82 10.64 17.13
C SER A 116 -0.84 9.13 16.97
N ASP A 117 -1.19 8.63 15.79
CA ASP A 117 -1.29 7.19 15.50
C ASP A 117 0.04 6.62 15.00
N LEU A 118 1.05 7.47 14.78
CA LEU A 118 2.32 7.06 14.19
C LEU A 118 3.19 6.36 15.25
N PRO A 119 3.48 5.05 15.10
CA PRO A 119 4.45 4.40 15.96
C PRO A 119 5.82 5.05 15.79
N PHE A 120 6.53 5.25 16.90
CA PHE A 120 7.84 5.90 16.91
C PHE A 120 7.81 7.35 16.37
N GLU A 121 6.70 8.09 16.58
CA GLU A 121 6.55 9.49 16.15
C GLU A 121 7.74 10.36 16.55
N ASP A 122 8.22 10.21 17.79
CA ASP A 122 9.34 11.00 18.30
C ASP A 122 10.63 10.72 17.51
N GLU A 123 10.92 9.45 17.21
CA GLU A 123 12.08 9.04 16.41
C GLU A 123 11.94 9.41 14.93
N LEU A 124 10.75 9.29 14.35
CA LEU A 124 10.52 9.45 12.91
C LEU A 124 10.30 10.91 12.49
N LEU A 125 9.65 11.73 13.31
CA LEU A 125 9.23 13.08 12.96
C LEU A 125 9.90 14.18 13.78
N LYS A 126 10.13 13.95 15.08
CA LYS A 126 10.55 15.03 16.00
C LYS A 126 12.06 15.10 16.20
N ARG A 127 12.78 14.00 16.03
CA ARG A 127 14.22 13.92 16.29
C ARG A 127 15.05 14.06 15.01
N VAL A 128 16.06 14.92 15.10
CA VAL A 128 17.11 15.10 14.07
C VAL A 128 18.37 14.30 14.42
N ARG A 129 18.49 13.82 15.66
CA ARG A 129 19.65 13.06 16.16
C ARG A 129 19.21 11.78 16.89
N PRO A 130 20.06 10.73 16.90
CA PRO A 130 19.82 9.53 17.69
C PRO A 130 19.62 9.89 19.16
N SER A 131 18.72 9.16 19.83
CA SER A 131 18.56 9.27 21.28
C SER A 131 19.44 8.22 21.96
N ASP A 132 20.01 8.59 23.11
CA ASP A 132 20.64 7.64 24.04
C ASP A 132 19.60 6.89 24.89
N ASP A 133 18.31 7.20 24.71
CA ASP A 133 17.19 6.54 25.39
C ASP A 133 17.05 5.08 24.93
N LYS A 134 17.48 4.16 25.80
CA LYS A 134 17.29 2.73 25.56
C LYS A 134 15.82 2.34 25.57
N PRO A 135 15.42 1.32 24.79
CA PRO A 135 14.06 0.79 24.81
C PRO A 135 13.69 0.23 26.20
N THR A 136 12.79 0.92 26.89
CA THR A 136 12.33 0.54 28.24
C THR A 136 11.64 -0.83 28.27
N TYR A 137 10.98 -1.21 27.18
CA TYR A 137 10.31 -2.51 27.02
C TYR A 137 11.26 -3.71 26.99
N LEU A 138 12.58 -3.48 26.85
CA LEU A 138 13.60 -4.52 26.98
C LEU A 138 14.16 -4.64 28.41
N GLY A 139 13.73 -3.79 29.36
CA GLY A 139 14.15 -3.88 30.76
C GLY A 139 15.66 -3.76 30.98
N GLY A 140 16.39 -3.08 30.08
CA GLY A 140 17.84 -3.00 30.10
C GLY A 140 18.57 -4.27 29.65
N ALA A 141 17.85 -5.26 29.11
CA ALA A 141 18.44 -6.47 28.56
C ALA A 141 19.28 -6.17 27.31
N SER A 142 20.45 -6.81 27.23
CA SER A 142 21.32 -6.80 26.06
C SER A 142 21.32 -8.17 25.35
N ALA A 143 21.90 -8.20 24.16
CA ALA A 143 22.13 -9.43 23.41
C ALA A 143 22.96 -10.43 24.22
N SER A 144 22.49 -11.68 24.34
CA SER A 144 23.22 -12.73 25.04
C SER A 144 24.34 -13.32 24.18
N GLN A 145 25.32 -13.98 24.79
CA GLN A 145 26.38 -14.68 24.04
C GLN A 145 25.80 -15.71 23.05
N THR A 146 24.68 -16.35 23.39
CA THR A 146 23.98 -17.28 22.50
C THR A 146 23.32 -16.60 21.31
N ASP A 147 22.92 -15.34 21.43
CA ASP A 147 22.36 -14.54 20.32
C ASP A 147 23.46 -14.14 19.33
N LEU A 148 24.66 -13.88 19.85
CA LEU A 148 25.82 -13.43 19.07
C LEU A 148 26.59 -14.58 18.39
N LEU A 149 26.36 -15.83 18.82
CA LEU A 149 27.07 -16.98 18.27
C LEU A 149 26.87 -17.10 16.75
N GLY A 150 27.98 -17.22 16.02
CA GLY A 150 27.99 -17.38 14.56
C GLY A 150 27.72 -16.10 13.77
N LEU A 151 27.66 -14.95 14.42
CA LEU A 151 27.64 -13.64 13.77
C LEU A 151 29.07 -13.14 13.54
N ASN A 152 29.28 -12.41 12.45
CA ASN A 152 30.51 -11.63 12.26
C ASN A 152 30.39 -10.27 13.00
N ASP A 153 31.47 -9.49 12.99
CA ASP A 153 31.54 -8.23 13.74
C ASP A 153 30.46 -7.21 13.32
N GLU A 154 30.18 -7.06 12.03
CA GLU A 154 29.13 -6.14 11.55
C GLU A 154 27.73 -6.58 11.99
N GLN A 155 27.48 -7.89 12.02
CA GLN A 155 26.22 -8.47 12.45
C GLN A 155 26.05 -8.42 13.98
N VAL A 156 27.14 -8.55 14.73
CA VAL A 156 27.15 -8.31 16.19
C VAL A 156 26.81 -6.85 16.48
N GLN A 157 27.39 -5.90 15.73
CA GLN A 157 27.04 -4.48 15.87
C GLN A 157 25.57 -4.24 15.56
N ALA A 158 25.05 -4.82 14.47
CA ALA A 158 23.64 -4.71 14.13
C ALA A 158 22.70 -5.28 15.22
N MET A 159 23.10 -6.37 15.89
CA MET A 159 22.37 -6.90 17.04
C MET A 159 22.39 -5.91 18.21
N HIS A 160 23.56 -5.37 18.55
CA HIS A 160 23.71 -4.38 19.62
C HIS A 160 22.85 -3.15 19.36
N ASP A 161 22.88 -2.61 18.14
CA ASP A 161 22.10 -1.43 17.77
C ASP A 161 20.59 -1.63 17.95
N VAL A 162 20.08 -2.86 17.81
CA VAL A 162 18.65 -3.17 18.04
C VAL A 162 18.28 -3.20 19.52
N PHE A 163 19.20 -3.61 20.40
CA PHE A 163 18.94 -3.61 21.84
C PHE A 163 19.11 -2.23 22.48
N GLU A 164 19.90 -1.37 21.87
CA GLU A 164 20.22 -0.04 22.40
C GLU A 164 19.28 1.05 21.90
N HIS A 165 18.69 0.92 20.71
CA HIS A 165 17.85 1.96 20.12
C HIS A 165 16.39 1.52 19.98
N ARG A 166 15.46 2.47 20.12
CA ARG A 166 14.02 2.23 19.89
C ARG A 166 13.70 1.92 18.41
N VAL A 167 14.51 2.43 17.48
CA VAL A 167 14.41 2.23 16.03
C VAL A 167 15.81 2.07 15.46
N SER A 168 16.05 1.00 14.69
CA SER A 168 17.34 0.71 14.07
C SER A 168 17.14 0.28 12.61
N ILE A 169 18.02 0.75 11.72
CA ILE A 169 18.00 0.40 10.29
C ILE A 169 19.25 -0.41 10.00
N ILE A 170 19.06 -1.67 9.59
CA ILE A 170 20.16 -2.57 9.21
C ILE A 170 20.21 -2.65 7.68
N VAL A 171 21.29 -2.12 7.10
CA VAL A 171 21.52 -2.13 5.65
C VAL A 171 22.75 -2.97 5.34
N GLY A 172 22.66 -3.78 4.29
CA GLY A 172 23.80 -4.57 3.83
C GLY A 172 23.67 -4.98 2.35
N PRO A 173 24.79 -5.09 1.61
CA PRO A 173 24.81 -5.58 0.23
C PRO A 173 24.11 -6.94 0.02
N PRO A 174 23.81 -7.33 -1.23
CA PRO A 174 23.36 -8.69 -1.53
C PRO A 174 24.34 -9.74 -0.96
N GLY A 175 23.82 -10.80 -0.34
CA GLY A 175 24.64 -11.88 0.23
C GLY A 175 25.16 -11.67 1.66
N THR A 176 24.97 -10.51 2.31
CA THR A 176 25.52 -10.26 3.66
C THR A 176 24.70 -10.85 4.83
N GLY A 177 23.80 -11.79 4.56
CA GLY A 177 23.05 -12.48 5.62
C GLY A 177 21.98 -11.66 6.34
N LYS A 178 21.48 -10.55 5.78
CA LYS A 178 20.40 -9.73 6.37
C LYS A 178 19.21 -10.55 6.89
N SER A 179 18.76 -11.55 6.13
CA SER A 179 17.67 -12.44 6.55
C SER A 179 18.07 -13.33 7.72
N PHE A 180 19.30 -13.84 7.74
CA PHE A 180 19.83 -14.64 8.85
C PHE A 180 19.90 -13.80 10.14
N VAL A 181 20.46 -12.60 10.06
CA VAL A 181 20.57 -11.66 11.18
C VAL A 181 19.20 -11.21 11.66
N GLY A 182 18.28 -10.89 10.75
CA GLY A 182 16.90 -10.51 11.09
C GLY A 182 16.15 -11.59 11.87
N VAL A 183 16.34 -12.87 11.52
CA VAL A 183 15.76 -13.99 12.28
C VAL A 183 16.40 -14.10 13.67
N ARG A 184 17.70 -13.89 13.80
CA ARG A 184 18.41 -13.92 15.10
C ARG A 184 17.92 -12.79 16.02
N ILE A 185 17.82 -11.58 15.49
CA ILE A 185 17.26 -10.41 16.19
C ILE A 185 15.83 -10.68 16.66
N ALA A 186 14.95 -11.15 15.76
CA ALA A 186 13.56 -11.42 16.11
C ALA A 186 13.42 -12.47 17.23
N LYS A 187 14.25 -13.52 17.20
CA LYS A 187 14.29 -14.54 18.26
C LYS A 187 14.78 -13.96 19.58
N ALA A 188 15.84 -13.16 19.56
CA ALA A 188 16.41 -12.53 20.76
C ALA A 188 15.38 -11.57 21.41
N LEU A 189 14.76 -10.69 20.62
CA LEU A 189 13.70 -9.79 21.09
C LEU A 189 12.51 -10.56 21.68
N LEU A 190 12.02 -11.60 20.99
CA LEU A 190 10.89 -12.39 21.47
C LEU A 190 11.20 -13.11 22.79
N ALA A 191 12.41 -13.65 22.95
CA ALA A 191 12.83 -14.28 24.19
C ALA A 191 12.85 -13.27 25.35
N ARG A 192 13.31 -12.03 25.12
CA ARG A 192 13.33 -10.97 26.15
C ARG A 192 11.95 -10.46 26.50
N ILE A 193 11.07 -10.25 25.51
CA ILE A 193 9.69 -9.84 25.74
C ILE A 193 8.92 -10.90 26.52
N ARG A 194 9.20 -12.20 26.30
CA ARG A 194 8.60 -13.28 27.08
C ARG A 194 9.11 -13.29 28.52
N ALA A 195 10.43 -13.23 28.71
CA ALA A 195 11.02 -13.23 30.05
C ALA A 195 10.54 -12.02 30.88
N SER A 196 10.45 -10.82 30.29
CA SER A 196 9.94 -9.64 31.00
C SER A 196 8.46 -9.72 31.34
N ARG A 197 7.66 -10.46 30.56
CA ARG A 197 6.25 -10.74 30.88
C ARG A 197 6.10 -11.73 32.02
N ASP A 198 6.96 -12.74 32.07
CA ASP A 198 6.95 -13.76 33.12
C ASP A 198 7.44 -13.19 34.47
N ASP A 199 8.41 -12.27 34.45
CA ASP A 199 8.89 -11.55 35.64
C ASP A 199 7.90 -10.50 36.17
N ALA A 200 7.03 -9.95 35.31
CA ALA A 200 6.16 -8.83 35.66
C ALA A 200 4.86 -9.21 36.40
N GLY A 201 4.40 -10.47 36.37
CA GLY A 201 3.27 -10.97 37.18
C GLY A 201 1.90 -10.26 37.09
N ILE A 202 1.79 -9.07 36.48
CA ILE A 202 0.60 -8.24 36.35
C ILE A 202 0.74 -7.48 35.01
N LEU A 203 -0.27 -7.62 34.16
CA LEU A 203 -0.35 -7.04 32.81
C LEU A 203 -0.13 -5.52 32.81
N PRO A 204 0.71 -4.96 31.92
CA PRO A 204 0.40 -3.70 31.30
C PRO A 204 -0.50 -3.97 30.07
N HIS A 205 -1.65 -3.31 30.03
CA HIS A 205 -2.45 -3.22 28.81
C HIS A 205 -1.59 -2.72 27.66
N PRO A 206 -1.81 -3.19 26.40
CA PRO A 206 -1.21 -2.54 25.25
C PRO A 206 -1.63 -1.06 25.26
N PRO A 207 -0.74 -0.13 24.87
CA PRO A 207 -1.15 1.26 24.72
C PRO A 207 -2.30 1.35 23.70
N PRO A 208 -3.20 2.34 23.87
CA PRO A 208 -4.35 2.53 22.98
C PRO A 208 -3.95 2.66 21.52
#